data_AF-A0A7J3WVB5-F1
#
_entry.id   AF-A0A7J3WVB5-F1
#
_cell.length_a   1.000
_cell.length_b   1.000
_cell.length_c   1.000
_cell.angle_alpha   90.00
_cell.angle_beta   90.00
_cell.angle_gamma   90.00
#
_symmetry.space_group_name_H-M   'P 1'
#
loop_
_entity.id
_entity.type
_entity.pdbx_description
1 polymer ?
#
loop_
_entity_poly.entity_id
_entity_poly.type
_entity_poly.pdbx_seq_one_letter_code
_entity_poly.pdbx_strand_id
1 'polypeptide(L)'
;MKCVRVDELIESGRLSPFSPIALICSKLGIRWLPYIDGYIYGPSPGITEVLERILSLLKPESMLDLFCGSGAFSKLAYLMNVKKVKAVDIYVEVARRNLRKLEGIVVEKGDALRIRSGRYDIVVADPPQEKIRELIDRLPEFRRLYRDVAVVWVGPYHKAGEMIKILSSEEKCIIVEAWGDAVAVFWKKKKHKTIIERAVKNIG
;
A
#
# COMPACT_ATOMS: atom_id res chain seq x y z
N MET A 1 3.03 -0.25 20.30
CA MET A 1 3.80 0.33 19.18
C MET A 1 4.63 1.52 19.67
N LYS A 2 5.88 1.64 19.21
CA LYS A 2 6.71 2.84 19.34
C LYS A 2 6.91 3.50 17.97
N CYS A 3 7.23 4.79 17.96
CA CYS A 3 7.68 5.50 16.76
C CYS A 3 9.20 5.60 16.80
N VAL A 4 9.89 5.24 15.72
CA VAL A 4 11.35 5.37 15.60
C VAL A 4 11.70 6.26 14.41
N ARG A 5 12.75 7.07 14.51
CA ARG A 5 13.19 7.90 13.37
C ARG A 5 13.96 7.08 12.37
N VAL A 6 13.76 7.35 11.09
CA VAL A 6 14.57 6.75 10.02
C VAL A 6 16.06 7.08 10.21
N ASP A 7 16.39 8.34 10.54
CA ASP A 7 17.77 8.77 10.79
C ASP A 7 18.43 8.00 11.94
N GLU A 8 17.72 7.83 13.07
CA GLU A 8 18.22 7.07 14.23
C GLU A 8 18.48 5.59 13.87
N LEU A 9 17.65 5.00 13.01
CA LEU A 9 17.86 3.63 12.52
C LEU A 9 19.09 3.52 11.63
N ILE A 10 19.37 4.55 10.82
CA ILE A 10 20.56 4.60 9.96
C ILE A 10 21.82 4.81 10.82
N GLU A 11 21.81 5.79 11.71
CA GLU A 11 22.92 6.10 12.62
C GLU A 11 23.28 4.91 13.53
N SER A 12 22.28 4.16 13.99
CA SER A 12 22.50 2.95 14.81
C SER A 12 22.89 1.71 14.00
N GLY A 13 22.97 1.79 12.67
CA GLY A 13 23.28 0.66 11.79
C GLY A 13 22.16 -0.38 11.64
N ARG A 14 20.97 -0.10 12.19
CA ARG A 14 19.79 -1.00 12.09
C ARG A 14 19.09 -0.93 10.74
N LEU A 15 19.34 0.13 9.96
CA LEU A 15 18.84 0.31 8.60
C LEU A 15 19.97 0.82 7.71
N SER A 16 20.26 0.12 6.61
CA SER A 16 21.22 0.65 5.63
C SER A 16 20.64 1.91 4.96
N PRO A 17 21.40 3.00 4.79
CA PRO A 17 20.94 4.21 4.10
C PRO A 17 20.63 3.95 2.61
N PHE A 18 21.18 2.87 2.04
CA PHE A 18 20.93 2.46 0.67
C PHE A 18 19.88 1.35 0.55
N SER A 19 19.24 0.95 1.66
CA SER A 19 18.15 -0.01 1.61
C SER A 19 16.93 0.56 0.87
N PRO A 20 16.12 -0.26 0.17
CA PRO A 20 14.91 0.21 -0.50
C PRO A 20 13.98 1.01 0.42
N ILE A 21 13.83 0.57 1.67
CA ILE A 21 13.02 1.26 2.70
C ILE A 21 13.56 2.67 2.96
N ALA A 22 14.87 2.83 3.18
CA ALA A 22 15.48 4.13 3.43
C ALA A 22 15.33 5.07 2.22
N LEU A 23 15.53 4.55 1.01
CA LEU A 23 15.38 5.32 -0.23
C LEU A 23 13.94 5.77 -0.47
N ILE A 24 12.95 4.89 -0.23
CA ILE A 24 11.52 5.25 -0.32
C ILE A 24 11.19 6.29 0.75
N CYS A 25 11.66 6.11 1.99
CA CYS A 25 11.40 7.07 3.05
C CYS A 25 11.98 8.45 2.72
N SER A 26 13.21 8.50 2.19
CA SER A 26 13.86 9.72 1.73
C SER A 26 13.05 10.39 0.60
N LYS A 27 12.70 9.63 -0.45
CA LYS A 27 11.89 10.11 -1.59
C LYS A 27 10.56 10.71 -1.15
N LEU A 28 9.89 10.10 -0.18
CA LEU A 28 8.56 10.50 0.28
C LEU A 28 8.59 11.50 1.45
N GLY A 29 9.76 11.74 2.06
CA GLY A 29 9.88 12.52 3.30
C GLY A 29 9.24 11.85 4.51
N ILE A 30 9.20 10.52 4.54
CA ILE A 30 8.77 9.73 5.70
C ILE A 30 9.91 9.71 6.71
N ARG A 31 9.67 10.25 7.90
CA ARG A 31 10.70 10.41 8.94
C ARG A 31 10.54 9.42 10.09
N TRP A 32 9.35 8.87 10.25
CA TRP A 32 9.00 8.00 11.36
C TRP A 32 8.47 6.67 10.84
N LEU A 33 8.93 5.57 11.42
CA LEU A 33 8.44 4.23 11.13
C LEU A 33 7.82 3.58 12.40
N PRO A 34 6.82 2.71 12.24
CA PRO A 34 6.32 1.87 13.33
C PRO A 34 7.38 0.88 13.80
N TYR A 35 7.51 0.78 15.11
CA TYR A 35 8.25 -0.28 15.79
C TYR A 35 7.28 -1.09 16.65
N ILE A 36 7.05 -2.35 16.26
CA ILE A 36 6.06 -3.25 16.87
C ILE A 36 6.74 -4.59 17.10
N ASP A 37 6.68 -5.10 18.33
CA ASP A 37 7.15 -6.42 18.73
C ASP A 37 8.58 -6.77 18.28
N GLY A 38 9.48 -5.79 18.30
CA GLY A 38 10.87 -5.97 17.90
C GLY A 38 11.17 -5.66 16.44
N TYR A 39 10.14 -5.47 15.61
CA TYR A 39 10.25 -5.26 14.16
C TYR A 39 9.97 -3.81 13.75
N ILE A 40 10.72 -3.36 12.74
CA ILE A 40 10.51 -2.06 12.08
C ILE A 40 9.69 -2.31 10.82
N TYR A 41 8.57 -1.61 10.70
CA TYR A 41 7.69 -1.73 9.54
C TYR A 41 7.95 -0.57 8.57
N GLY A 42 8.57 -0.85 7.43
CA GLY A 42 8.80 0.12 6.35
C GLY A 42 7.80 -0.07 5.21
N PRO A 43 7.69 0.90 4.28
CA PRO A 43 6.95 0.68 3.04
C PRO A 43 7.58 -0.45 2.21
N SER A 44 6.76 -1.41 1.79
CA SER A 44 7.17 -2.51 0.93
C SER A 44 7.50 -2.01 -0.48
N PRO A 45 8.71 -2.27 -1.02
CA PRO A 45 9.18 -1.66 -2.27
C PRO A 45 8.37 -2.09 -3.49
N GLY A 46 7.95 -3.35 -3.58
CA GLY A 46 7.22 -3.85 -4.75
C GLY A 46 5.87 -3.17 -4.94
N ILE A 47 5.05 -3.12 -3.89
CA ILE A 47 3.77 -2.42 -3.93
C ILE A 47 3.94 -0.91 -4.08
N THR A 48 5.02 -0.32 -3.53
CA THR A 48 5.32 1.12 -3.73
C THR A 48 5.49 1.43 -5.21
N GLU A 49 6.30 0.65 -5.93
CA GLU A 49 6.53 0.84 -7.36
C GLU A 49 5.27 0.62 -8.19
N VAL A 50 4.53 -0.47 -7.92
CA VAL A 50 3.27 -0.77 -8.62
C VAL A 50 2.25 0.35 -8.42
N LEU A 51 2.08 0.82 -7.18
CA LEU A 51 1.14 1.90 -6.87
C LEU A 51 1.54 3.21 -7.55
N GLU A 52 2.83 3.59 -7.51
CA GLU A 52 3.32 4.80 -8.17
C GLU A 52 3.01 4.79 -9.67
N ARG A 53 3.29 3.68 -10.35
CA ARG A 53 3.00 3.55 -11.79
C ARG A 53 1.50 3.63 -12.09
N ILE A 54 0.67 2.97 -11.28
CA ILE A 54 -0.79 3.02 -11.42
C ILE A 54 -1.33 4.44 -11.21
N LEU A 55 -0.89 5.13 -10.15
CA LEU A 55 -1.28 6.51 -9.86
C LEU A 55 -0.89 7.46 -10.99
N SER A 56 0.30 7.28 -11.58
CA SER A 56 0.80 8.15 -12.67
C SER A 56 -0.07 8.10 -13.93
N LEU A 57 -0.65 6.94 -14.22
CA LEU A 57 -1.43 6.70 -15.43
C LEU A 57 -2.93 6.95 -15.20
N LEU A 58 -3.47 6.55 -14.04
CA LEU A 58 -4.90 6.70 -13.76
C LEU A 58 -5.30 8.07 -13.23
N LYS A 59 -4.37 8.77 -12.55
CA LYS A 59 -4.62 10.09 -11.94
C LYS A 59 -5.94 10.16 -11.14
N PRO A 60 -6.13 9.29 -10.15
CA PRO A 60 -7.38 9.22 -9.40
C PRO A 60 -7.62 10.48 -8.56
N GLU A 61 -8.88 10.78 -8.25
CA GLU A 61 -9.23 11.87 -7.35
C GLU A 61 -9.26 11.44 -5.89
N SER A 62 -9.52 10.15 -5.64
CA SER A 62 -9.68 9.60 -4.30
C SER A 62 -8.98 8.26 -4.09
N MET A 63 -8.37 8.09 -2.92
CA MET A 63 -7.71 6.84 -2.51
C MET A 63 -8.05 6.46 -1.06
N LEU A 64 -8.23 5.16 -0.83
CA LEU A 64 -8.25 4.56 0.51
C LEU A 64 -6.97 3.75 0.72
N ASP A 65 -6.25 4.05 1.79
CA ASP A 65 -5.02 3.39 2.23
C ASP A 65 -5.34 2.54 3.48
N LEU A 66 -5.42 1.23 3.30
CA LEU A 66 -5.71 0.27 4.36
C LEU A 66 -4.40 -0.31 4.90
N PHE A 67 -4.29 -0.41 6.23
CA PHE A 67 -3.06 -0.78 6.93
C PHE A 67 -1.94 0.24 6.69
N CYS A 68 -2.27 1.52 6.85
CA CYS A 68 -1.42 2.61 6.36
C CYS A 68 -0.05 2.70 7.06
N GLY A 69 0.14 2.11 8.25
CA GLY A 69 1.41 2.06 8.95
C GLY A 69 2.09 3.42 9.13
N SER A 70 3.16 3.67 8.36
CA SER A 70 3.88 4.95 8.37
C SER A 70 3.18 6.08 7.59
N GLY A 71 2.14 5.77 6.82
CA GLY A 71 1.46 6.68 5.90
C GLY A 71 2.18 6.86 4.56
N ALA A 72 3.10 5.96 4.19
CA ALA A 72 3.91 6.08 2.98
C ALA A 72 3.06 6.11 1.69
N PHE A 73 2.07 5.22 1.53
CA PHE A 73 1.23 5.23 0.34
C PHE A 73 0.31 6.45 0.29
N SER A 74 -0.24 6.85 1.44
CA SER A 74 -0.96 8.12 1.56
C SER A 74 -0.11 9.33 1.16
N LYS A 75 1.16 9.36 1.57
CA LYS A 75 2.12 10.41 1.20
C LYS A 75 2.44 10.38 -0.28
N LEU A 76 2.67 9.20 -0.86
CA LEU A 76 2.87 9.00 -2.29
C LEU A 76 1.67 9.53 -3.08
N ALA A 77 0.44 9.13 -2.73
CA ALA A 77 -0.77 9.61 -3.39
C ALA A 77 -0.93 11.13 -3.33
N TYR A 78 -0.62 11.75 -2.19
CA TYR A 78 -0.61 13.21 -2.06
C TYR A 78 0.39 13.87 -3.00
N LEU A 79 1.63 13.37 -3.05
CA LEU A 79 2.67 13.87 -3.98
C LEU A 79 2.28 13.68 -5.46
N MET A 80 1.40 12.71 -5.74
CA MET A 80 0.85 12.44 -7.07
C MET A 80 -0.48 13.16 -7.34
N ASN A 81 -0.83 14.16 -6.53
CA ASN A 81 -2.01 15.02 -6.67
C ASN A 81 -3.37 14.31 -6.49
N VAL A 82 -3.41 13.20 -5.73
CA VAL A 82 -4.70 12.62 -5.31
C VAL A 82 -5.35 13.56 -4.29
N LYS A 83 -6.54 14.09 -4.62
CA LYS A 83 -7.19 15.16 -3.84
C LYS A 83 -7.71 14.69 -2.48
N LYS A 84 -8.18 13.45 -2.38
CA LYS A 84 -8.82 12.90 -1.17
C LYS A 84 -8.23 11.55 -0.81
N VAL A 85 -7.49 11.49 0.28
CA VAL A 85 -6.90 10.25 0.79
C VAL A 85 -7.48 9.95 2.18
N LYS A 86 -8.02 8.75 2.36
CA LYS A 86 -8.35 8.23 3.69
C LYS A 86 -7.36 7.13 4.03
N ALA A 87 -6.65 7.29 5.14
CA ALA A 87 -5.72 6.31 5.68
C ALA A 87 -6.32 5.64 6.92
N VAL A 88 -6.33 4.32 6.98
CA VAL A 88 -6.93 3.54 8.07
C VAL A 88 -5.92 2.55 8.62
N ASP A 89 -5.71 2.60 9.93
CA ASP A 89 -4.89 1.64 10.66
C ASP A 89 -5.35 1.52 12.12
N ILE A 90 -5.06 0.40 12.78
CA ILE A 90 -5.25 0.26 14.22
C ILE A 90 -4.20 1.06 15.01
N TYR A 91 -3.03 1.32 14.41
CA TYR A 91 -1.94 2.11 14.96
C TYR A 91 -1.61 3.30 14.06
N VAL A 92 -2.13 4.48 14.41
CA VAL A 92 -2.12 5.66 13.51
C VAL A 92 -1.10 6.71 13.89
N GLU A 93 -0.42 6.57 15.02
CA GLU A 93 0.43 7.60 15.60
C GLU A 93 1.58 7.99 14.67
N VAL A 94 2.17 7.01 13.98
CA VAL A 94 3.26 7.21 13.03
C VAL A 94 2.75 7.91 11.77
N ALA A 95 1.69 7.39 11.14
CA ALA A 95 1.05 8.02 9.98
C ALA A 95 0.64 9.47 10.28
N ARG A 96 -0.03 9.73 11.41
CA ARG A 96 -0.39 11.09 11.83
C ARG A 96 0.82 12.00 11.94
N ARG A 97 1.96 11.50 12.42
CA ARG A 97 3.18 12.30 12.56
C ARG A 97 3.80 12.65 11.20
N ASN A 98 3.81 11.70 10.26
CA ASN A 98 4.34 11.93 8.91
C ASN A 98 3.41 12.81 8.06
N LEU A 99 2.10 12.74 8.29
CA LEU A 99 1.07 13.36 7.43
C LEU A 99 0.48 14.66 8.00
N ARG A 100 0.83 15.07 9.23
CA ARG A 100 0.17 16.14 10.02
C ARG A 100 -0.14 17.45 9.29
N LYS A 101 0.67 17.86 8.31
CA LYS A 101 0.58 19.15 7.62
C LYS A 101 0.03 19.05 6.20
N LEU A 102 -0.48 17.89 5.80
CA LEU A 102 -0.92 17.64 4.44
C LEU A 102 -2.45 17.74 4.38
N GLU A 103 -2.93 18.70 3.60
CA GLU A 103 -4.35 18.84 3.32
C GLU A 103 -4.85 17.68 2.44
N GLY A 104 -6.14 17.37 2.53
CA GLY A 104 -6.74 16.31 1.72
C GLY A 104 -6.45 14.88 2.20
N ILE A 105 -5.70 14.69 3.29
CA ILE A 105 -5.47 13.38 3.91
C ILE A 105 -6.14 13.29 5.29
N VAL A 106 -6.93 12.24 5.50
CA VAL A 106 -7.56 11.92 6.79
C VAL A 106 -6.99 10.61 7.32
N VAL A 107 -6.40 10.63 8.52
CA VAL A 107 -5.89 9.42 9.19
C VAL A 107 -6.84 8.99 10.31
N GLU A 108 -7.52 7.87 10.08
CA GLU A 108 -8.54 7.30 10.95
C GLU A 108 -8.02 6.07 11.68
N LYS A 109 -8.20 6.04 13.00
CA LYS A 109 -7.91 4.84 13.79
C LYS A 109 -9.06 3.86 13.62
N GLY A 110 -8.78 2.68 13.09
CA GLY A 110 -9.80 1.66 12.85
C GLY A 110 -9.23 0.36 12.32
N ASP A 111 -9.99 -0.72 12.49
CA ASP A 111 -9.68 -2.00 11.88
C ASP A 111 -9.94 -1.92 10.38
N ALA A 112 -8.87 -1.94 9.58
CA ALA A 112 -8.92 -1.88 8.12
C ALA A 112 -9.79 -2.99 7.53
N LEU A 113 -9.81 -4.16 8.16
CA LEU A 113 -10.68 -5.25 7.74
C LEU A 113 -12.13 -4.92 8.03
N ARG A 114 -12.50 -4.10 9.01
CA ARG A 114 -13.92 -3.81 9.29
C ARG A 114 -14.53 -2.72 8.41
N ILE A 115 -13.78 -2.12 7.50
CA ILE A 115 -14.30 -1.09 6.60
C ILE A 115 -15.28 -1.71 5.59
N ARG A 116 -16.55 -1.28 5.63
CA ARG A 116 -17.63 -1.78 4.75
C ARG A 116 -18.25 -0.72 3.84
N SER A 117 -17.93 0.56 4.06
CA SER A 117 -18.55 1.69 3.39
C SER A 117 -17.52 2.67 2.85
N GLY A 118 -17.97 3.54 1.95
CA GLY A 118 -17.10 4.41 1.16
C GLY A 118 -16.83 3.84 -0.23
N ARG A 119 -16.48 4.74 -1.15
CA ARG A 119 -16.23 4.36 -2.55
C ARG A 119 -15.18 5.29 -3.17
N TYR A 120 -13.97 4.78 -3.29
CA TYR A 120 -12.76 5.50 -3.70
C TYR A 120 -12.35 5.09 -5.11
N ASP A 121 -11.64 5.93 -5.86
CA ASP A 121 -11.19 5.54 -7.20
C ASP A 121 -10.18 4.39 -7.10
N ILE A 122 -9.24 4.51 -6.16
CA ILE A 122 -8.26 3.48 -5.82
C ILE A 122 -8.38 3.05 -4.36
N VAL A 123 -8.16 1.75 -4.10
CA VAL A 123 -7.88 1.23 -2.75
C VAL A 123 -6.51 0.57 -2.77
N VAL A 124 -5.64 0.91 -1.82
CA VAL A 124 -4.38 0.19 -1.56
C VAL A 124 -4.48 -0.52 -0.23
N ALA A 125 -3.93 -1.73 -0.14
CA ALA A 125 -3.83 -2.48 1.11
C ALA A 125 -2.46 -3.17 1.23
N ASP A 126 -1.77 -2.93 2.33
CA ASP A 126 -0.50 -3.59 2.69
C ASP A 126 -0.64 -4.25 4.07
N PRO A 127 -1.48 -5.30 4.16
CA PRO A 127 -1.75 -5.96 5.43
C PRO A 127 -0.51 -6.69 5.96
N PRO A 128 -0.40 -6.90 7.29
CA PRO A 128 0.56 -7.85 7.82
C PRO A 128 0.26 -9.27 7.29
N GLN A 129 1.28 -10.11 7.20
CA GLN A 129 1.22 -11.40 6.48
C GLN A 129 0.05 -12.29 6.93
N GLU A 130 -0.17 -12.38 8.24
CA GLU A 130 -1.22 -13.18 8.86
C GLU A 130 -2.65 -12.68 8.54
N LYS A 131 -2.78 -11.46 8.00
CA LYS A 131 -4.06 -10.84 7.61
C LYS A 131 -4.34 -10.86 6.11
N ILE A 132 -3.38 -11.30 5.29
CA ILE A 132 -3.57 -11.38 3.82
C ILE A 132 -4.75 -12.30 3.49
N ARG A 133 -4.77 -13.53 4.03
CA ARG A 133 -5.84 -14.50 3.75
C ARG A 133 -7.22 -13.96 4.15
N GLU A 134 -7.32 -13.35 5.33
CA GLU A 134 -8.57 -12.74 5.82
C GLU A 134 -9.06 -11.60 4.90
N LEU A 135 -8.14 -10.80 4.34
CA LEU A 135 -8.49 -9.78 3.35
C LEU A 135 -8.99 -10.41 2.04
N ILE A 136 -8.31 -11.46 1.55
CA ILE A 136 -8.66 -12.14 0.30
C ILE A 136 -9.99 -12.89 0.41
N ASP A 137 -10.26 -13.55 1.53
CA ASP A 137 -11.54 -14.24 1.78
C ASP A 137 -12.74 -13.25 1.74
N ARG A 138 -12.45 -11.95 1.90
CA ARG A 138 -13.43 -10.85 1.91
C ARG A 138 -13.38 -9.99 0.66
N LEU A 139 -12.82 -10.54 -0.43
CA LEU A 139 -12.78 -9.89 -1.74
C LEU A 139 -14.14 -9.34 -2.21
N PRO A 140 -15.29 -10.02 -2.03
CA PRO A 140 -16.58 -9.49 -2.47
C PRO A 140 -16.94 -8.14 -1.82
N GLU A 141 -16.67 -7.96 -0.54
CA GLU A 141 -16.91 -6.69 0.15
C GLU A 141 -15.80 -5.69 -0.08
N PHE A 142 -14.55 -6.12 -0.14
CA PHE A 142 -13.42 -5.28 -0.53
C PHE A 142 -13.63 -4.65 -1.91
N ARG A 143 -14.20 -5.42 -2.85
CA ARG A 143 -14.63 -4.95 -4.17
C ARG A 143 -15.62 -3.81 -4.11
N ARG A 144 -16.39 -3.62 -3.04
CA ARG A 144 -17.34 -2.50 -2.93
C ARG A 144 -16.64 -1.17 -2.65
N LEU A 145 -15.42 -1.20 -2.10
CA LEU A 145 -14.68 -0.01 -1.66
C LEU A 145 -14.02 0.77 -2.80
N TYR A 146 -13.61 0.12 -3.90
CA TYR A 146 -13.00 0.82 -5.04
C TYR A 146 -13.94 0.99 -6.24
N ARG A 147 -13.75 2.05 -7.04
CA ARG A 147 -14.47 2.31 -8.30
C ARG A 147 -13.70 1.79 -9.49
N ASP A 148 -12.37 1.92 -9.46
CA ASP A 148 -11.55 1.72 -10.63
C ASP A 148 -10.54 0.60 -10.45
N VAL A 149 -9.67 0.70 -9.44
CA VAL A 149 -8.55 -0.23 -9.20
C VAL A 149 -8.34 -0.50 -7.70
N ALA A 150 -7.86 -1.69 -7.37
CA ALA A 150 -7.25 -1.95 -6.07
C ALA A 150 -5.85 -2.56 -6.21
N VAL A 151 -4.95 -2.21 -5.30
CA VAL A 151 -3.57 -2.72 -5.25
C VAL A 151 -3.35 -3.34 -3.89
N VAL A 152 -3.01 -4.62 -3.84
CA VAL A 152 -2.89 -5.37 -2.59
C VAL A 152 -1.54 -6.07 -2.53
N TRP A 153 -0.79 -5.88 -1.45
CA TRP A 153 0.41 -6.66 -1.21
C TRP A 153 0.00 -8.04 -0.70
N VAL A 154 0.53 -9.08 -1.33
CA VAL A 154 0.16 -10.49 -1.02
C VAL A 154 1.34 -11.29 -0.47
N GLY A 155 2.36 -10.59 0.01
CA GLY A 155 3.53 -11.20 0.64
C GLY A 155 4.75 -11.27 -0.29
N PRO A 156 5.90 -11.74 0.23
CA PRO A 156 7.05 -12.09 -0.58
C PRO A 156 6.68 -13.13 -1.63
N TYR A 157 7.08 -12.92 -2.88
CA TYR A 157 6.67 -13.72 -4.04
C TYR A 157 6.96 -15.21 -3.83
N HIS A 158 8.15 -15.55 -3.33
CA HIS A 158 8.57 -16.93 -3.04
C HIS A 158 7.76 -17.63 -1.94
N LYS A 159 6.96 -16.90 -1.14
CA LYS A 159 6.08 -17.46 -0.09
C LYS A 159 4.60 -17.34 -0.43
N ALA A 160 4.23 -16.59 -1.47
CA ALA A 160 2.85 -16.26 -1.78
C ALA A 160 2.13 -17.31 -2.67
N GLY A 161 2.73 -18.47 -2.92
CA GLY A 161 2.26 -19.45 -3.93
C GLY A 161 0.78 -19.84 -3.82
N GLU A 162 0.26 -20.07 -2.61
CA GLU A 162 -1.18 -20.36 -2.40
C GLU A 162 -2.05 -19.17 -2.82
N MET A 163 -1.71 -17.96 -2.38
CA MET A 163 -2.45 -16.74 -2.69
C MET A 163 -2.37 -16.41 -4.19
N ILE A 164 -1.19 -16.56 -4.80
CA ILE A 164 -0.99 -16.37 -6.24
C ILE A 164 -1.90 -17.31 -7.02
N LYS A 165 -1.97 -18.60 -6.63
CA LYS A 165 -2.82 -19.58 -7.30
C LYS A 165 -4.31 -19.21 -7.20
N ILE A 166 -4.77 -18.82 -6.01
CA ILE A 166 -6.16 -18.39 -5.79
C ILE A 166 -6.48 -17.17 -6.69
N LEU A 167 -5.64 -16.14 -6.61
CA LEU A 167 -5.88 -14.86 -7.30
C LEU A 167 -5.66 -14.92 -8.81
N SER A 168 -4.85 -15.87 -9.30
CA SER A 168 -4.66 -16.07 -10.75
C SER A 168 -5.92 -16.61 -11.44
N SER A 169 -6.88 -17.17 -10.68
CA SER A 169 -8.17 -17.59 -11.21
C SER A 169 -9.17 -16.43 -11.35
N GLU A 170 -8.87 -15.26 -10.78
CA GLU A 170 -9.75 -14.10 -10.82
C GLU A 170 -9.59 -13.33 -12.15
N GLU A 171 -10.66 -13.31 -12.97
CA GLU A 171 -10.66 -12.69 -14.30
C GLU A 171 -10.21 -11.22 -14.31
N LYS A 172 -10.49 -10.50 -13.22
CA LYS A 172 -10.18 -9.07 -13.05
C LYS A 172 -9.06 -8.82 -12.04
N CYS A 173 -8.06 -9.70 -12.05
CA CYS A 173 -6.86 -9.60 -11.26
C CYS A 173 -5.63 -9.93 -12.11
N ILE A 174 -4.51 -9.28 -11.81
CA ILE A 174 -3.18 -9.70 -12.26
C ILE A 174 -2.27 -9.71 -11.03
N ILE A 175 -1.38 -10.70 -10.98
CA ILE A 175 -0.30 -10.74 -10.00
C ILE A 175 0.96 -10.23 -10.66
N VAL A 176 1.67 -9.34 -9.97
CA VAL A 176 2.93 -8.74 -10.39
C VAL A 176 3.99 -9.15 -9.39
N GLU A 177 5.10 -9.70 -9.87
CA GLU A 177 6.34 -9.78 -9.10
C GLU A 177 7.05 -8.43 -9.21
N ALA A 178 7.35 -7.82 -8.06
CA ALA A 178 8.01 -6.53 -7.99
C ALA A 178 8.95 -6.52 -6.78
N TRP A 179 10.27 -6.37 -6.98
CA TRP A 179 11.24 -6.35 -5.86
C TRP A 179 11.18 -7.60 -4.96
N GLY A 180 10.77 -8.74 -5.52
CA GLY A 180 10.56 -9.99 -4.77
C GLY A 180 9.27 -10.01 -3.93
N ASP A 181 8.42 -8.99 -4.02
CA ASP A 181 7.04 -8.99 -3.52
C ASP A 181 6.08 -9.52 -4.59
N ALA A 182 5.04 -10.22 -4.15
CA ALA A 182 3.85 -10.45 -4.96
C ALA A 182 2.82 -9.35 -4.68
N VAL A 183 2.34 -8.70 -5.74
CA VAL A 183 1.36 -7.62 -5.67
C VAL A 183 0.17 -7.97 -6.56
N ALA A 184 -1.02 -8.03 -5.97
CA ALA A 184 -2.26 -8.24 -6.70
C ALA A 184 -2.88 -6.90 -7.12
N VAL A 185 -3.18 -6.76 -8.41
CA VAL A 185 -3.84 -5.57 -8.96
C VAL A 185 -5.20 -5.97 -9.52
N PHE A 186 -6.26 -5.43 -8.94
CA PHE A 186 -7.64 -5.67 -9.34
C PHE A 186 -8.21 -4.48 -10.10
N TRP A 187 -9.16 -4.73 -11.03
CA TRP A 187 -9.87 -3.66 -11.73
C TRP A 187 -11.36 -3.94 -11.90
N LYS A 188 -12.15 -2.87 -12.09
CA LYS A 188 -13.59 -3.01 -12.43
C LYS A 188 -13.90 -2.87 -13.90
N LYS A 189 -13.33 -1.85 -14.55
CA LYS A 189 -13.66 -1.44 -15.92
C LYS A 189 -12.64 -2.00 -16.90
N LYS A 190 -13.10 -2.51 -18.05
CA LYS A 190 -12.24 -3.08 -19.10
C LYS A 190 -11.14 -2.11 -19.55
N LYS A 191 -11.45 -0.81 -19.64
CA LYS A 191 -10.48 0.24 -19.99
C LYS A 191 -9.28 0.33 -19.04
N HIS A 192 -9.41 -0.09 -17.78
CA HIS A 192 -8.29 -0.07 -16.83
C HIS A 192 -7.36 -1.27 -16.99
N LYS A 193 -7.81 -2.38 -17.60
CA LYS A 193 -6.96 -3.55 -17.85
C LYS A 193 -5.72 -3.14 -18.65
N THR A 194 -5.91 -2.49 -19.80
CA THR A 194 -4.80 -2.03 -20.65
C THR A 194 -3.88 -1.02 -19.95
N ILE A 195 -4.44 -0.16 -19.10
CA ILE A 195 -3.66 0.79 -18.32
C ILE A 195 -2.80 0.05 -17.28
N ILE A 196 -3.38 -0.92 -16.57
CA ILE A 196 -2.68 -1.74 -15.59
C ILE A 196 -1.59 -2.57 -16.27
N GLU A 197 -1.90 -3.27 -17.35
CA GLU A 197 -0.92 -4.04 -18.12
C GLU A 197 0.26 -3.16 -18.56
N ARG A 198 -0.01 -1.91 -18.96
CA ARG A 198 1.04 -0.94 -19.26
C ARG A 198 1.79 -0.48 -18.01
N ALA A 199 1.10 -0.27 -16.89
CA ALA A 199 1.70 0.14 -15.62
C ALA A 199 2.69 -0.91 -15.13
N VAL A 200 2.31 -2.19 -15.23
CA VAL A 200 3.08 -3.31 -14.70
C VAL A 200 4.04 -3.92 -15.71
N LYS A 201 4.02 -3.44 -16.95
CA LYS A 201 4.97 -3.84 -17.99
C LYS A 201 6.39 -3.47 -17.56
N ASN A 202 7.27 -4.46 -17.58
CA ASN A 202 8.68 -4.36 -17.18
C ASN A 202 8.90 -4.07 -15.68
N ILE A 203 7.92 -4.40 -14.82
CA ILE A 203 8.19 -4.56 -13.38
C ILE A 203 8.73 -5.99 -13.19
N GLY A 204 9.83 -6.10 -12.43
CA GLY A 204 10.44 -7.35 -12.00
C GLY A 204 11.01 -7.19 -10.60
#